data_AF-I3TTC9-F1
#
_entry.id   AF-I3TTC9-F1
#
_cell.length_a   1.000
_cell.length_b   1.000
_cell.length_c   1.000
_cell.angle_alpha   90.00
_cell.angle_beta   90.00
_cell.angle_gamma   90.00
#
_symmetry.space_group_name_H-M   'P 1'
#
loop_
_entity.id
_entity.type
_entity.pdbx_description
1 polymer ?
#
loop_
_entity_poly.entity_id
_entity_poly.type
_entity_poly.pdbx_seq_one_letter_code
_entity_poly.pdbx_strand_id
1 'polypeptide(L)'
;MDIIYDGRRYAGVTDADAAAMLGLPAGVYAAAALQDAREQGRRAIDAAAVAARGRHASPLAGQDGIYQMKAEAAAAFVAAGRPADASAWPMLTAEAQARAMTVAALADEILAARTAWIAAAANIEAIRVSAKQGLDLLDDATAIEAAVTAARTALRGY
;
A
#
# COMPACT_ATOMS: atom_id res chain seq x y z
N MET A 1 -7.14 -19.74 -22.97
CA MET A 1 -7.99 -20.48 -22.01
C MET A 1 -9.20 -21.01 -22.75
N ASP A 2 -9.43 -22.32 -22.77
CA ASP A 2 -10.59 -22.89 -23.45
C ASP A 2 -11.86 -22.58 -22.67
N ILE A 3 -12.89 -22.09 -23.36
CA ILE A 3 -14.19 -21.78 -22.78
C ILE A 3 -15.15 -22.88 -23.19
N ILE A 4 -15.86 -23.48 -22.23
CA ILE A 4 -16.96 -24.39 -22.53
C ILE A 4 -18.27 -23.60 -22.42
N TYR A 5 -19.02 -23.53 -23.52
CA TYR A 5 -20.34 -22.88 -23.59
C TYR A 5 -21.29 -23.80 -24.36
N ASP A 6 -22.48 -24.05 -23.82
CA ASP A 6 -23.50 -24.95 -24.40
C ASP A 6 -22.97 -26.34 -24.79
N GLY A 7 -22.17 -26.96 -23.91
CA GLY A 7 -21.57 -28.28 -24.14
C GLY A 7 -20.51 -28.34 -25.26
N ARG A 8 -20.23 -27.21 -25.93
CA ARG A 8 -19.19 -27.09 -26.95
C ARG A 8 -17.93 -26.46 -26.35
N ARG A 9 -16.77 -27.01 -26.72
CA ARG A 9 -15.46 -26.47 -26.36
C ARG A 9 -15.06 -25.45 -27.40
N TYR A 10 -14.88 -24.22 -26.97
CA TYR A 10 -14.30 -23.14 -27.76
C TYR A 10 -12.84 -23.01 -27.37
N ALA A 11 -11.95 -23.21 -28.33
CA ALA A 11 -10.54 -22.88 -28.12
C ALA A 11 -10.45 -21.40 -27.72
N GLY A 12 -9.64 -21.11 -26.72
CA GLY A 12 -9.38 -19.71 -26.38
C GLY A 12 -8.81 -18.99 -27.58
N VAL A 13 -9.35 -17.81 -27.91
CA VAL A 13 -8.82 -16.94 -28.95
C VAL A 13 -7.35 -16.65 -28.62
N THR A 14 -6.43 -17.03 -29.50
CA THR A 14 -5.02 -16.66 -29.35
C THR A 14 -4.83 -15.18 -29.66
N ASP A 15 -3.71 -14.59 -29.25
CA ASP A 15 -3.37 -13.21 -29.64
C ASP A 15 -3.37 -13.02 -31.17
N ALA A 16 -3.00 -14.07 -31.91
CA ALA A 16 -3.04 -14.07 -33.37
C ALA A 16 -4.48 -14.08 -33.92
N ASP A 17 -5.38 -14.85 -33.30
CA ASP A 17 -6.80 -14.89 -33.68
C ASP A 17 -7.49 -13.56 -33.35
N ALA A 18 -7.19 -12.96 -32.20
CA ALA A 18 -7.74 -11.66 -31.79
C ALA A 18 -7.24 -10.53 -32.71
N ALA A 19 -5.95 -10.55 -33.06
CA ALA A 19 -5.37 -9.60 -34.02
C ALA A 19 -6.04 -9.71 -35.40
N ALA A 20 -6.27 -10.94 -35.89
CA ALA A 20 -6.95 -11.20 -37.15
C ALA A 20 -8.40 -10.68 -37.14
N MET A 21 -9.14 -10.84 -36.04
CA MET A 21 -10.50 -10.32 -35.89
C MET A 21 -10.57 -8.79 -35.89
N LEU A 22 -9.52 -8.12 -35.40
CA LEU A 22 -9.43 -6.66 -35.35
C LEU A 22 -8.76 -6.03 -36.60
N GLY A 23 -8.28 -6.86 -37.54
CA GLY A 23 -7.52 -6.40 -38.70
C GLY A 23 -6.17 -5.77 -38.33
N LEU A 24 -5.62 -6.10 -37.14
CA LEU A 24 -4.35 -5.58 -36.64
C LEU A 24 -3.21 -6.56 -36.92
N PRO A 25 -1.98 -6.08 -37.12
CA PRO A 25 -0.81 -6.97 -37.10
C PRO A 25 -0.67 -7.64 -35.73
N ALA A 26 -0.36 -8.95 -35.70
CA ALA A 26 -0.24 -9.72 -34.46
C ALA A 26 0.73 -9.09 -33.44
N GLY A 27 1.85 -8.53 -33.91
CA GLY A 27 2.82 -7.84 -33.04
C GLY A 27 2.28 -6.56 -32.39
N VAL A 28 1.36 -5.83 -33.05
CA VAL A 28 0.71 -4.64 -32.48
C VAL A 28 -0.27 -5.04 -31.39
N TYR A 29 -1.05 -6.10 -31.62
CA TYR A 29 -1.97 -6.62 -30.61
C TYR A 29 -1.22 -7.14 -29.38
N ALA A 30 -0.19 -7.97 -29.57
CA ALA A 30 0.62 -8.50 -28.47
C ALA A 30 1.27 -7.37 -27.64
N ALA A 31 1.80 -6.34 -28.29
CA ALA A 31 2.35 -5.17 -27.60
C ALA A 31 1.29 -4.42 -26.79
N ALA A 32 0.08 -4.25 -27.33
CA ALA A 32 -1.03 -3.61 -26.63
C ALA A 32 -1.51 -4.43 -25.42
N ALA A 33 -1.65 -5.74 -25.57
CA ALA A 33 -2.03 -6.66 -24.49
C ALA A 33 -0.99 -6.65 -23.36
N LEU A 34 0.30 -6.62 -23.70
CA LEU A 34 1.39 -6.53 -22.73
C LEU A 34 1.37 -5.19 -21.96
N GLN A 35 1.12 -4.08 -22.65
CA GLN A 35 0.95 -2.77 -21.99
C GLN A 35 -0.26 -2.75 -21.05
N ASP A 36 -1.38 -3.32 -21.47
CA ASP A 36 -2.58 -3.43 -20.64
C ASP A 36 -2.31 -4.29 -19.39
N ALA A 37 -1.61 -5.42 -19.53
CA ALA A 37 -1.19 -6.25 -18.41
C ALA A 37 -0.33 -5.48 -17.39
N ARG A 38 0.62 -4.65 -17.85
CA ARG A 38 1.42 -3.78 -16.97
C ARG A 38 0.55 -2.78 -16.22
N GLU A 39 -0.36 -2.09 -16.90
CA GLU A 39 -1.23 -1.08 -16.29
C GLU A 39 -2.18 -1.70 -15.26
N GLN A 40 -2.81 -2.84 -15.59
CA GLN A 40 -3.62 -3.60 -14.63
C GLN A 40 -2.78 -4.04 -13.42
N GLY A 41 -1.55 -4.52 -13.66
CA GLY A 41 -0.61 -4.88 -12.60
C GLY A 41 -0.27 -3.73 -11.67
N ARG A 42 0.00 -2.53 -12.21
CA ARG A 42 0.25 -1.32 -11.42
C ARG A 42 -0.93 -0.97 -10.51
N ARG A 43 -2.15 -1.01 -11.04
CA ARG A 43 -3.38 -0.75 -10.26
C ARG A 43 -3.58 -1.76 -9.14
N ALA A 44 -3.33 -3.04 -9.42
CA ALA A 44 -3.43 -4.10 -8.42
C ALA A 44 -2.40 -3.92 -7.28
N ILE A 45 -1.18 -3.50 -7.60
CA ILE A 45 -0.13 -3.18 -6.63
C ILE A 45 -0.52 -1.97 -5.79
N ASP A 46 -1.01 -0.89 -6.42
CA ASP A 46 -1.44 0.32 -5.69
C ASP A 46 -2.62 0.01 -4.75
N ALA A 47 -3.61 -0.78 -5.19
CA ALA A 47 -4.72 -1.22 -4.35
C ALA A 47 -4.25 -2.06 -3.15
N ALA A 48 -3.29 -2.97 -3.36
CA ALA A 48 -2.72 -3.76 -2.27
C ALA A 48 -1.93 -2.89 -1.27
N ALA A 49 -1.22 -1.87 -1.75
CA ALA A 49 -0.50 -0.93 -0.90
C ALA A 49 -1.47 -0.04 -0.09
N VAL A 50 -2.59 0.39 -0.68
CA VAL A 50 -3.66 1.09 0.04
C VAL A 50 -4.25 0.20 1.13
N ALA A 51 -4.56 -1.06 0.83
CA ALA A 51 -5.06 -2.01 1.82
C ALA A 51 -4.05 -2.25 2.95
N ALA A 52 -2.75 -2.29 2.65
CA ALA A 52 -1.69 -2.40 3.65
C ALA A 52 -1.64 -1.18 4.58
N ARG A 53 -1.63 0.03 4.02
CA ARG A 53 -1.68 1.26 4.84
C ARG A 53 -2.94 1.35 5.67
N GLY A 54 -4.07 0.92 5.12
CA GLY A 54 -5.36 0.93 5.79
C GLY A 54 -5.41 0.09 7.07
N ARG A 55 -4.50 -0.88 7.25
CA ARG A 55 -4.39 -1.66 8.52
C ARG A 55 -3.76 -0.86 9.66
N HIS A 56 -3.09 0.24 9.35
CA HIS A 56 -2.44 1.11 10.33
C HIS A 56 -3.10 2.50 10.44
N ALA A 57 -3.93 2.88 9.46
CA ALA A 57 -4.70 4.11 9.49
C ALA A 57 -5.96 3.97 10.34
N SER A 58 -6.45 5.07 10.90
CA SER A 58 -7.76 5.05 11.56
C SER A 58 -8.89 5.05 10.54
N PRO A 59 -9.98 4.29 10.74
CA PRO A 59 -11.18 4.42 9.91
C PRO A 59 -11.96 5.71 10.20
N LEU A 60 -11.62 6.45 11.27
CA LEU A 60 -12.32 7.66 11.67
C LEU A 60 -11.78 8.88 10.91
N ALA A 61 -12.69 9.58 10.21
CA ALA A 61 -12.35 10.78 9.46
C ALA A 61 -11.68 11.83 10.37
N GLY A 62 -10.53 12.35 9.95
CA GLY A 62 -9.76 13.35 10.69
C GLY A 62 -8.86 12.81 11.81
N GLN A 63 -8.96 11.52 12.15
CA GLN A 63 -8.17 10.94 13.24
C GLN A 63 -6.67 10.87 12.91
N ASP A 64 -6.30 10.71 11.63
CA ASP A 64 -4.89 10.74 11.23
C ASP A 64 -4.23 12.09 11.55
N GLY A 65 -4.99 13.20 11.39
CA GLY A 65 -4.54 14.53 11.80
C GLY A 65 -4.36 14.65 13.32
N ILE A 66 -5.27 14.03 14.09
CA ILE A 66 -5.14 13.96 15.55
C ILE A 66 -3.88 13.19 15.95
N TYR A 67 -3.60 12.04 15.33
CA TYR A 67 -2.40 11.26 15.60
C TYR A 67 -1.12 12.01 15.25
N GLN A 68 -1.11 12.74 14.13
CA GLN A 68 0.03 13.57 13.75
C GLN A 68 0.28 14.69 14.77
N MET A 69 -0.76 15.42 15.19
CA MET A 69 -0.63 16.46 16.22
C MET A 69 -0.14 15.89 17.56
N LYS A 70 -0.61 14.70 17.97
CA LYS A 70 -0.13 14.02 19.18
C LYS A 70 1.34 13.63 19.06
N ALA A 71 1.77 13.12 17.90
CA ALA A 71 3.15 12.75 17.64
C ALA A 71 4.09 13.96 17.65
N GLU A 72 3.65 15.11 17.14
CA GLU A 72 4.38 16.38 17.21
C GLU A 72 4.47 16.91 18.64
N ALA A 73 3.37 16.89 19.38
CA ALA A 73 3.34 17.27 20.78
C ALA A 73 4.27 16.40 21.62
N ALA A 74 4.26 15.08 21.42
CA ALA A 74 5.14 14.14 22.11
C ALA A 74 6.62 14.41 21.81
N ALA A 75 6.96 14.65 20.54
CA ALA A 75 8.33 15.01 20.16
C ALA A 75 8.78 16.33 20.80
N ALA A 76 7.92 17.34 20.81
CA ALA A 76 8.19 18.64 21.43
C ALA A 76 8.37 18.53 22.96
N PHE A 77 7.55 17.73 23.64
CA PHE A 77 7.66 17.48 25.08
C PHE A 77 9.00 16.82 25.44
N VAL A 78 9.41 15.81 24.67
CA VAL A 78 10.72 15.16 24.87
C VAL A 78 11.87 16.12 24.59
N ALA A 79 11.79 16.92 23.52
CA ALA A 79 12.81 17.92 23.18
C ALA A 79 12.94 19.02 24.26
N ALA A 80 11.85 19.34 24.96
CA ALA A 80 11.85 20.29 26.08
C ALA A 80 12.42 19.70 27.39
N GLY A 81 12.97 18.47 27.36
CA GLY A 81 13.57 17.85 28.54
C GLY A 81 12.57 17.21 29.50
N ARG A 82 11.35 16.91 29.03
CA ARG A 82 10.29 16.26 29.83
C ARG A 82 9.94 17.03 31.11
N PRO A 83 9.52 18.29 31.02
CA PRO A 83 9.20 19.09 32.20
C PRO A 83 8.10 18.43 33.04
N ALA A 84 8.18 18.61 34.37
CA ALA A 84 7.14 18.12 35.29
C ALA A 84 5.80 18.83 35.07
N ASP A 85 5.83 20.12 34.72
CA ASP A 85 4.67 20.84 34.23
C ASP A 85 4.49 20.60 32.73
N ALA A 86 3.45 19.85 32.38
CA ALA A 86 3.09 19.52 31.01
C ALA A 86 1.89 20.35 30.48
N SER A 87 1.53 21.46 31.13
CA SER A 87 0.40 22.31 30.74
C SER A 87 0.49 22.84 29.30
N ALA A 88 1.71 23.02 28.77
CA ALA A 88 1.96 23.42 27.38
C ALA A 88 1.62 22.34 26.34
N TRP A 89 1.35 21.09 26.75
CA TRP A 89 0.97 19.97 25.88
C TRP A 89 -0.40 19.40 26.25
N PRO A 90 -1.48 20.17 26.06
CA PRO A 90 -2.82 19.83 26.58
C PRO A 90 -3.36 18.50 26.05
N MET A 91 -3.05 18.13 24.80
CA MET A 91 -3.48 16.83 24.24
C MET A 91 -2.84 15.65 24.98
N LEU A 92 -1.55 15.74 25.33
CA LEU A 92 -0.87 14.68 26.07
C LEU A 92 -1.35 14.64 27.52
N THR A 93 -1.50 15.81 28.16
CA THR A 93 -1.97 15.91 29.54
C THR A 93 -3.37 15.30 29.70
N ALA A 94 -4.31 15.68 28.83
CA ALA A 94 -5.68 15.18 28.88
C ALA A 94 -5.76 13.65 28.66
N GLU A 95 -5.03 13.13 27.66
CA GLU A 95 -5.02 11.69 27.38
C GLU A 95 -4.29 10.90 28.47
N ALA A 96 -3.17 11.39 29.00
CA ALA A 96 -2.42 10.73 30.06
C ALA A 96 -3.27 10.64 31.34
N GLN A 97 -4.01 11.70 31.67
CA GLN A 97 -4.97 11.69 32.77
C GLN A 97 -6.10 10.69 32.52
N ALA A 98 -6.70 10.68 31.33
CA ALA A 98 -7.76 9.74 30.98
C ALA A 98 -7.30 8.27 31.04
N ARG A 99 -6.02 8.02 30.79
CA ARG A 99 -5.38 6.69 30.80
C ARG A 99 -4.67 6.36 32.12
N ALA A 100 -4.76 7.23 33.14
CA ALA A 100 -4.09 7.08 34.44
C ALA A 100 -2.58 6.79 34.35
N MET A 101 -1.87 7.50 33.46
CA MET A 101 -0.42 7.38 33.27
C MET A 101 0.27 8.73 33.26
N THR A 102 1.61 8.75 33.29
CA THR A 102 2.38 10.01 33.21
C THR A 102 2.43 10.50 31.75
N VAL A 103 2.54 11.82 31.57
CA VAL A 103 2.74 12.42 30.23
C VAL A 103 4.02 11.88 29.57
N ALA A 104 5.07 11.64 30.34
CA ALA A 104 6.30 11.05 29.83
C ALA A 104 6.09 9.64 29.27
N ALA A 105 5.37 8.77 30.00
CA ALA A 105 5.07 7.43 29.52
C ALA A 105 4.17 7.46 28.27
N LEU A 106 3.19 8.36 28.21
CA LEU A 106 2.34 8.52 27.03
C LEU A 106 3.14 9.02 25.82
N ALA A 107 4.03 10.00 26.01
CA ALA A 107 4.87 10.52 24.95
C ALA A 107 5.78 9.42 24.36
N ASP A 108 6.34 8.56 25.22
CA ASP A 108 7.16 7.42 24.77
C ASP A 108 6.33 6.42 23.95
N GLU A 109 5.11 6.09 24.41
CA GLU A 109 4.20 5.20 23.69
C GLU A 109 3.84 5.74 22.30
N ILE A 110 3.48 7.03 22.22
CA ILE A 110 3.14 7.70 20.95
C ILE A 110 4.33 7.70 19.99
N LEU A 111 5.53 8.02 20.48
CA LEU A 111 6.73 8.05 19.64
C LEU A 111 7.17 6.64 19.19
N ALA A 112 6.98 5.63 20.03
CA ALA A 112 7.19 4.23 19.66
C ALA A 112 6.22 3.80 18.55
N ALA A 113 4.93 4.12 18.69
CA ALA A 113 3.92 3.85 17.67
C ALA A 113 4.23 4.58 16.35
N ARG A 114 4.62 5.86 16.42
CA ARG A 114 5.05 6.63 15.24
C ARG A 114 6.24 5.97 14.53
N THR A 115 7.23 5.53 15.30
CA THR A 115 8.44 4.89 14.75
C THR A 115 8.10 3.58 14.04
N ALA A 116 7.27 2.74 14.67
CA ALA A 116 6.81 1.50 14.07
C ALA A 116 6.03 1.76 12.76
N TRP A 117 5.16 2.76 12.76
CA TRP A 117 4.40 3.13 11.57
C TRP A 117 5.30 3.65 10.44
N ILE A 118 6.26 4.53 10.72
CA ILE A 118 7.21 5.04 9.71
C ILE A 118 7.98 3.88 9.08
N ALA A 119 8.46 2.93 9.88
CA ALA A 119 9.16 1.75 9.37
C ALA A 119 8.27 0.90 8.45
N ALA A 120 7.03 0.62 8.86
CA ALA A 120 6.07 -0.11 8.03
C ALA A 120 5.75 0.64 6.72
N ALA A 121 5.46 1.95 6.81
CA ALA A 121 5.13 2.78 5.66
C ALA A 121 6.28 2.85 4.64
N ALA A 122 7.52 2.96 5.10
CA ALA A 122 8.71 2.94 4.24
C ALA A 122 8.83 1.62 3.48
N ASN A 123 8.64 0.49 4.16
CA ASN A 123 8.72 -0.82 3.51
C ASN A 123 7.57 -1.07 2.51
N ILE A 124 6.34 -0.66 2.86
CA ILE A 124 5.18 -0.71 1.95
C ILE A 124 5.48 0.09 0.68
N GLU A 125 6.03 1.30 0.82
CA GLU A 125 6.35 2.16 -0.31
C GLU A 125 7.50 1.60 -1.16
N ALA A 126 8.54 1.04 -0.53
CA ALA A 126 9.63 0.37 -1.23
C ALA A 126 9.11 -0.76 -2.12
N ILE A 127 8.27 -1.66 -1.58
CA ILE A 127 7.65 -2.76 -2.34
C ILE A 127 6.79 -2.22 -3.49
N ARG A 128 5.96 -1.20 -3.22
CA ARG A 128 5.06 -0.62 -4.21
C ARG A 128 5.82 -0.03 -5.39
N VAL A 129 6.85 0.77 -5.12
CA VAL A 129 7.66 1.44 -6.14
C VAL A 129 8.50 0.43 -6.91
N SER A 130 9.23 -0.46 -6.22
CA SER A 130 10.11 -1.43 -6.87
C SER A 130 9.34 -2.43 -7.73
N ALA A 131 8.19 -2.92 -7.25
CA ALA A 131 7.37 -3.85 -8.03
C ALA A 131 6.84 -3.19 -9.30
N LYS A 132 6.38 -1.93 -9.22
CA LYS A 132 5.89 -1.18 -10.38
C LYS A 132 7.00 -0.91 -11.39
N GLN A 133 8.22 -0.61 -10.95
CA GLN A 133 9.38 -0.46 -11.83
C GLN A 133 9.77 -1.80 -12.47
N GLY A 134 9.67 -2.90 -11.71
CA GLY A 134 9.96 -4.24 -12.22
C GLY A 134 9.06 -4.66 -13.38
N LEU A 135 7.79 -4.22 -13.42
CA LEU A 135 6.87 -4.54 -14.51
C LEU A 135 7.33 -3.99 -15.88
N ASP A 136 8.09 -2.90 -15.90
CA ASP A 136 8.59 -2.30 -17.14
C ASP A 136 9.69 -3.13 -17.81
N LEU A 137 10.29 -4.06 -17.06
CA LEU A 137 11.37 -4.92 -17.53
C LEU A 137 10.88 -6.31 -17.99
N LEU A 138 9.57 -6.56 -17.90
CA LEU A 138 8.98 -7.86 -18.22
C LEU A 138 8.32 -7.82 -19.59
N ASP A 139 8.71 -8.74 -20.48
CA ASP A 139 8.20 -8.82 -21.85
C ASP A 139 7.13 -9.90 -22.05
N ASP A 140 6.64 -10.47 -20.95
CA ASP A 140 5.67 -11.56 -20.94
C ASP A 140 4.58 -11.34 -19.88
N ALA A 141 3.33 -11.61 -20.26
CA ALA A 141 2.16 -11.42 -19.41
C ALA A 141 2.15 -12.36 -18.19
N THR A 142 2.65 -13.59 -18.34
CA THR A 142 2.74 -14.55 -17.23
C THR A 142 3.75 -14.07 -16.19
N ALA A 143 4.89 -13.55 -16.64
CA ALA A 143 5.88 -12.95 -15.75
C ALA A 143 5.33 -11.73 -15.00
N ILE A 144 4.56 -10.87 -15.68
CA ILE A 144 3.87 -9.73 -15.05
C ILE A 144 2.91 -10.22 -13.96
N GLU A 145 2.07 -11.22 -14.24
CA GLU A 145 1.12 -11.76 -13.27
C GLU A 145 1.83 -12.33 -12.03
N ALA A 146 2.94 -13.07 -12.24
CA ALA A 146 3.75 -13.61 -11.15
C ALA A 146 4.36 -12.49 -10.29
N ALA A 147 4.90 -11.44 -10.91
CA ALA A 147 5.45 -10.29 -10.20
C ALA A 147 4.39 -9.53 -9.39
N VAL A 148 3.19 -9.33 -9.96
CA VAL A 148 2.05 -8.72 -9.27
C VAL A 148 1.63 -9.57 -8.07
N THR A 149 1.54 -10.90 -8.23
CA THR A 149 1.18 -11.83 -7.16
C THR A 149 2.21 -11.81 -6.02
N ALA A 150 3.50 -11.80 -6.35
CA ALA A 150 4.56 -11.68 -5.36
C ALA A 150 4.48 -10.36 -4.58
N ALA A 151 4.31 -9.23 -5.28
CA ALA A 151 4.17 -7.92 -4.64
C ALA A 151 2.96 -7.84 -3.72
N ARG A 152 1.79 -8.34 -4.15
CA ARG A 152 0.57 -8.41 -3.33
C ARG A 152 0.77 -9.29 -2.09
N THR A 153 1.50 -10.40 -2.23
CA THR A 153 1.79 -11.29 -1.10
C THR A 153 2.70 -10.60 -0.09
N ALA A 154 3.76 -9.92 -0.54
CA ALA A 154 4.62 -9.13 0.33
C ALA A 154 3.85 -8.02 1.06
N LEU A 155 2.95 -7.31 0.37
CA LEU A 155 2.12 -6.26 0.95
C LEU A 155 1.08 -6.76 1.96
N ARG A 156 0.70 -8.06 1.94
CA ARG A 156 -0.18 -8.66 2.96
C ARG A 156 0.51 -8.90 4.30
N GLY A 157 1.85 -8.86 4.33
CA GLY A 157 2.63 -9.06 5.56
C GLY A 157 2.75 -7.83 6.47
N TYR A 158 2.33 -6.67 5.97
CA TYR A 158 2.10 -5.44 6.75
C TYR A 158 0.63 -5.39 7.15
#